data_AF-I0SXD1-F1
#
_entry.id   AF-I0SXD1-F1
#
_cell.length_a   1.000
_cell.length_b   1.000
_cell.length_c   1.000
_cell.angle_alpha   90.00
_cell.angle_beta   90.00
_cell.angle_gamma   90.00
#
_symmetry.space_group_name_H-M   'P 1'
#
loop_
_entity.id
_entity.type
_entity.pdbx_description
1 polymer ?
#
loop_
_entity_poly.entity_id
_entity_poly.type
_entity_poly.pdbx_seq_one_letter_code
_entity_poly.pdbx_strand_id
1 'polypeptide(L)' 'MKMSKKSSYVIKRLLLVILVLFLGALALGIGLMVGYGILGKGQDPWAILSPAKWQELIHKFTGN' A
#
# COMPACT_ATOMS: atom_id res chain seq x y z
N MET A 1 -17.06 -25.68 -13.41
CA MET A 1 -16.05 -25.34 -14.45
C MET A 1 -14.81 -26.21 -14.22
N LYS A 2 -14.57 -27.24 -15.04
CA LYS A 2 -13.48 -28.21 -14.84
C LYS A 2 -12.18 -27.62 -15.39
N MET A 3 -11.36 -27.00 -14.54
CA MET A 3 -10.09 -26.41 -14.98
C MET A 3 -9.12 -27.52 -15.39
N SER A 4 -8.63 -27.47 -16.63
CA SER A 4 -7.56 -28.35 -17.11
C SER A 4 -6.34 -28.21 -16.20
N LYS A 5 -5.64 -29.33 -15.92
CA LYS A 5 -4.57 -29.39 -14.91
C LYS A 5 -3.48 -28.30 -15.08
N LYS A 6 -3.28 -27.79 -16.30
CA LYS A 6 -2.35 -26.68 -16.59
C LYS A 6 -2.84 -25.31 -16.08
N SER A 7 -4.13 -25.02 -16.14
CA SER A 7 -4.69 -23.71 -15.74
C SER A 7 -4.63 -23.49 -14.23
N SER A 8 -4.77 -24.57 -13.44
CA SER A 8 -4.63 -24.51 -11.98
C SER A 8 -3.20 -24.15 -11.54
N TYR A 9 -2.17 -24.54 -12.30
CA TYR A 9 -0.79 -24.14 -12.04
C TYR A 9 -0.56 -22.63 -12.21
N VAL A 10 -1.10 -22.05 -13.28
CA VAL A 10 -0.98 -20.62 -13.55
C VAL A 10 -1.74 -19.80 -12.49
N ILE A 11 -2.94 -20.24 -12.11
CA ILE A 11 -3.72 -19.58 -11.04
C ILE A 11 -2.99 -19.64 -9.70
N LYS A 12 -2.47 -20.80 -9.29
CA LYS A 12 -1.72 -20.91 -8.03
C LYS A 12 -0.50 -19.99 -8.02
N ARG A 13 0.21 -19.87 -9.14
CA ARG A 13 1.37 -18.98 -9.26
C ARG A 13 0.97 -17.51 -9.23
N LEU A 14 -0.11 -17.14 -9.91
CA LEU A 14 -0.68 -15.79 -9.84
C LEU A 14 -1.14 -15.44 -8.42
N LEU A 15 -1.74 -16.39 -7.70
CA LEU A 15 -2.22 -16.21 -6.34
C LEU A 15 -1.05 -15.93 -5.38
N LEU A 16 0.09 -16.63 -5.55
CA LEU A 16 1.32 -16.33 -4.82
C LEU A 16 1.87 -14.93 -5.15
N VAL A 17 1.85 -14.53 -6.43
CA VAL A 17 2.30 -13.18 -6.83
C VAL A 17 1.41 -12.10 -6.22
N ILE A 18 0.08 -12.30 -6.24
CA ILE A 18 -0.88 -11.40 -5.60
C ILE A 18 -0.64 -11.34 -4.09
N LEU A 19 -0.37 -12.49 -3.45
CA LEU A 19 -0.07 -12.54 -2.02
C LEU A 19 1.20 -11.75 -1.69
N VAL A 20 2.27 -11.90 -2.48
CA VAL A 20 3.51 -11.14 -2.30
C VAL A 20 3.30 -9.65 -2.53
N LEU A 21 2.56 -9.28 -3.58
CA LEU A 21 2.19 -7.88 -3.85
C LEU A 21 1.38 -7.28 -2.71
N PHE A 22 0.44 -8.05 -2.15
CA PHE A 22 -0.37 -7.63 -1.02
C PHE A 22 0.47 -7.44 0.24
N LEU A 23 1.37 -8.38 0.56
CA LEU A 23 2.31 -8.24 1.67
C LEU A 23 3.25 -7.03 1.46
N GLY A 24 3.69 -6.77 0.23
CA GLY A 24 4.47 -5.59 -0.11
C GLY A 24 3.68 -4.29 0.08
N ALA A 25 2.42 -4.25 -0.34
CA ALA A 25 1.54 -3.10 -0.13
C ALA A 25 1.28 -2.85 1.36
N LEU A 26 1.09 -3.90 2.16
CA LEU A 26 0.99 -3.78 3.61
C LEU A 26 2.28 -3.25 4.23
N ALA A 27 3.44 -3.76 3.82
CA ALA A 27 4.73 -3.28 4.29
C ALA A 27 4.97 -1.80 3.93
N LEU A 28 4.55 -1.37 2.72
CA LEU A 28 4.60 0.03 2.31
C LEU A 28 3.64 0.91 3.12
N GLY A 29 2.41 0.44 3.36
CA GLY A 29 1.44 1.14 4.21
C GLY A 29 1.99 1.34 5.62
N ILE A 30 2.49 0.27 6.24
CA ILE A 30 3.12 0.33 7.57
C ILE A 30 4.35 1.25 7.55
N GLY A 31 5.22 1.14 6.54
CA GLY A 31 6.39 2.01 6.39
C GLY A 31 6.03 3.49 6.28
N LEU A 32 4.97 3.83 5.54
CA LEU A 32 4.43 5.19 5.44
C LEU A 32 3.84 5.67 6.77
N MET A 33 3.09 4.83 7.48
CA MET A 33 2.51 5.17 8.78
C MET A 33 3.60 5.40 9.84
N VAL A 34 4.62 4.54 9.87
CA VAL A 34 5.78 4.67 10.75
C VAL A 34 6.60 5.90 10.37
N GLY A 35 6.86 6.11 9.09
CA GLY A 35 7.58 7.30 8.61
C GLY A 35 6.85 8.60 8.92
N TYR A 36 5.55 8.66 8.71
CA TYR A 36 4.74 9.86 8.97
C TYR A 36 4.47 10.11 10.47
N GLY A 37 4.32 9.05 11.27
CA GLY A 37 4.03 9.17 12.70
C GLY A 37 5.26 9.32 13.59
N ILE A 38 6.38 8.66 13.24
CA ILE A 38 7.62 8.71 14.05
C ILE A 38 8.58 9.80 13.54
N LEU A 39 8.78 9.93 12.23
CA LEU A 39 9.70 10.92 11.65
C LEU A 39 8.99 12.22 11.28
N GLY A 40 7.78 12.12 10.72
CA GLY A 40 6.86 13.24 10.64
C GLY A 40 6.24 13.46 12.01
N LYS A 41 6.07 14.71 12.44
CA LYS A 41 5.36 15.02 13.69
C LYS A 41 3.84 14.83 13.55
N GLY A 42 3.40 13.81 12.80
CA GLY A 42 2.01 13.53 12.51
C GLY A 42 1.34 12.92 13.74
N GLN A 43 0.38 13.63 14.34
CA GLN A 43 -0.39 13.15 15.49
C GLN A 43 -1.07 11.80 15.21
N ASP A 44 -1.50 11.56 13.98
CA ASP A 44 -2.23 10.36 13.57
C ASP A 44 -1.48 9.60 12.45
N PRO A 45 -0.87 8.44 12.75
CA PRO A 45 -0.21 7.60 11.75
C PRO A 45 -1.15 7.17 10.61
N TRP A 46 -2.45 7.04 10.90
CA TRP A 46 -3.48 6.68 9.94
C TRP A 46 -3.82 7.82 8.96
N ALA A 47 -3.52 9.07 9.30
CA ALA A 47 -3.84 10.22 8.46
C ALA A 47 -3.03 10.22 7.15
N ILE A 48 -1.84 9.57 7.11
CA ILE A 48 -1.05 9.41 5.88
C ILE A 48 -1.75 8.55 4.83
N LEU A 49 -2.74 7.75 5.21
CA LEU A 49 -3.54 6.95 4.27
C LEU A 49 -4.72 7.75 3.68
N SER A 50 -4.99 8.95 4.19
CA SER A 50 -6.07 9.81 3.70
C SER A 50 -5.61 10.66 2.51
N PRO A 51 -6.36 10.69 1.39
CA PRO A 51 -6.05 11.54 0.23
C PRO A 51 -5.95 13.03 0.58
N ALA A 52 -6.72 13.48 1.58
CA ALA A 52 -6.71 14.87 2.03
C ALA A 52 -5.35 15.30 2.58
N LYS A 53 -4.61 14.41 3.26
CA LYS A 53 -3.27 14.70 3.76
C LYS A 53 -2.23 14.75 2.64
N TRP A 54 -2.41 13.94 1.60
CA TRP A 54 -1.58 14.04 0.40
C TRP A 54 -1.78 15.36 -0.31
N GLN A 55 -3.03 15.84 -0.42
CA GLN A 55 -3.32 17.18 -0.96
C GLN A 55 -2.67 18.28 -0.10
N GLU A 56 -2.81 18.22 1.22
CA GLU A 56 -2.17 19.18 2.14
C GLU A 56 -0.64 19.18 2.03
N LEU A 57 -0.01 18.00 1.92
CA LEU A 57 1.43 17.85 1.71
C LEU A 57 1.85 18.43 0.36
N ILE A 58 1.15 18.07 -0.72
CA ILE A 58 1.44 18.59 -2.07
C ILE A 58 1.27 20.12 -2.09
N HIS A 59 0.24 20.66 -1.44
CA HIS A 59 0.08 22.10 -1.26
C HIS A 59 1.26 22.73 -0.53
N LYS A 60 1.73 22.13 0.57
CA LYS A 60 2.94 22.63 1.28
C LYS A 60 4.18 22.65 0.39
N PHE A 61 4.34 21.69 -0.51
CA PHE A 61 5.47 21.67 -1.46
C PHE A 61 5.27 22.60 -2.66
N THR A 62 4.01 22.86 -3.05
CA THR A 62 3.67 23.67 -4.23
C THR A 62 3.46 25.15 -3.88
N GLY A 63 3.31 25.48 -2.59
CA GLY A 63 3.26 26.86 -2.10
C GLY A 63 1.98 27.64 -2.42
N ASN A 64 0.89 26.96 -2.79
CA ASN A 64 -0.43 27.56 -3.00
C ASN A 64 -1.35 27.44 -1.79
#